data_AF-A0A9D8JZR1-F1
#
_entry.id   AF-A0A9D8JZR1-F1
#
_cell.length_a   1.000
_cell.length_b   1.000
_cell.length_c   1.000
_cell.angle_alpha   90.00
_cell.angle_beta   90.00
_cell.angle_gamma   90.00
#
_symmetry.space_group_name_H-M   'P 1'
#
loop_
_entity.id
_entity.type
_entity.pdbx_description
1 polymer ?
#
loop_
_entity_poly.entity_id
_entity_poly.type
_entity_poly.pdbx_seq_one_letter_code
_entity_poly.pdbx_strand_id
1 'polypeptide(L)' 'MADQSKSSQDQAAPPEERVPIGQVIFDDVFLLLMLGLVVPTLLYIVWGLWSTSVIPVYHP' A
#
# COMPACT_ATOMS: atom_id res chain seq x y z
N MET A 1 -25.93 48.59 -19.96
CA MET A 1 -25.24 47.52 -20.71
C MET A 1 -23.78 47.93 -20.88
N ALA A 2 -22.86 47.35 -20.10
CA ALA A 2 -21.42 47.41 -20.34
C ALA A 2 -20.83 46.07 -19.88
N ASP A 3 -20.58 45.24 -20.89
CA ASP A 3 -19.43 44.33 -21.01
C ASP A 3 -18.60 44.07 -19.74
N GLN A 4 -18.94 43.01 -19.00
CA GLN A 4 -17.95 42.25 -18.23
C GLN A 4 -17.62 40.97 -19.00
N SER A 5 -17.06 41.14 -20.19
CA SER A 5 -16.22 40.11 -20.79
C SER A 5 -14.85 40.13 -20.12
N LYS A 6 -14.29 38.94 -19.91
CA LYS A 6 -12.90 38.65 -19.50
C LYS A 6 -12.54 38.90 -18.04
N SER A 7 -13.00 37.98 -17.22
CA SER A 7 -12.07 37.29 -16.31
C SER A 7 -12.44 35.82 -16.23
N SER A 8 -12.46 35.16 -17.40
CA SER A 8 -12.03 33.77 -17.48
C SER A 8 -10.57 33.78 -17.02
N GLN A 9 -10.36 33.83 -15.70
CA GLN A 9 -9.15 33.27 -15.13
C GLN A 9 -9.13 31.84 -15.65
N ASP A 10 -8.23 31.59 -16.60
CA ASP A 10 -7.44 30.37 -16.60
C ASP A 10 -6.96 30.16 -15.16
N GLN A 11 -7.83 29.58 -14.34
CA GLN A 11 -7.41 28.82 -13.18
C GLN A 11 -6.77 27.58 -13.80
N ALA A 12 -5.53 27.75 -14.27
CA ALA A 12 -4.63 26.65 -14.48
C ALA A 12 -4.59 25.93 -13.13
N ALA A 13 -5.37 24.85 -13.03
CA ALA A 13 -5.35 23.99 -11.86
C ALA A 13 -3.87 23.69 -11.56
N PRO A 14 -3.41 23.89 -10.32
CA PRO A 14 -2.02 23.58 -9.99
C PRO A 14 -1.73 22.16 -10.45
N PRO A 15 -0.55 21.90 -11.05
CA PRO A 15 -0.22 20.59 -11.58
C PRO A 15 -0.46 19.54 -10.49
N GLU A 16 -1.27 18.52 -10.77
CA GLU A 16 -1.51 17.40 -9.85
C GLU A 16 -0.16 16.81 -9.46
N GLU A 17 0.25 17.09 -8.22
CA GLU A 17 1.50 16.61 -7.70
C GLU A 17 1.33 15.11 -7.46
N ARG A 18 2.10 14.30 -8.20
CA ARG A 18 1.96 12.85 -8.17
C ARG A 18 2.33 12.34 -6.78
N VAL A 19 1.36 11.83 -6.04
CA VAL A 19 1.57 11.29 -4.69
C VAL A 19 2.54 10.08 -4.77
N PRO A 20 3.63 10.07 -3.99
CA PRO A 20 4.57 8.96 -3.98
C PRO A 20 3.92 7.70 -3.39
N ILE A 21 4.24 6.53 -3.96
CA ILE A 21 3.61 5.24 -3.58
C ILE A 21 3.82 4.92 -2.10
N GLY A 22 4.99 5.25 -1.54
CA GLY A 22 5.26 5.04 -0.12
C GLY A 22 4.29 5.79 0.78
N GLN A 23 3.90 7.01 0.41
CA GLN A 23 2.94 7.82 1.18
C GLN A 23 1.55 7.19 1.17
N VAL A 24 1.08 6.68 0.02
CA VAL A 24 -0.22 6.00 -0.09
C VAL A 24 -0.27 4.77 0.82
N ILE A 25 0.83 4.02 0.92
CA ILE A 25 0.93 2.84 1.81
C ILE A 25 0.87 3.27 3.27
N PHE A 26 1.59 4.32 3.66
CA PHE A 26 1.68 4.78 5.06
C PHE A 26 0.46 5.59 5.54
N ASP A 27 -0.28 6.22 4.64
CA ASP A 27 -1.48 7.02 4.97
C ASP A 27 -2.73 6.16 5.18
N ASP A 28 -2.74 4.91 4.69
CA ASP A 28 -3.85 3.97 4.87
C ASP A 28 -3.61 3.01 6.05
N VAL A 29 -4.25 3.32 7.19
CA VAL A 29 -4.19 2.51 8.42
C VAL A 29 -4.67 1.07 8.20
N PHE A 30 -5.65 0.84 7.32
CA PHE A 30 -6.13 -0.51 7.04
C PHE A 30 -5.09 -1.31 6.26
N LEU A 31 -4.42 -0.67 5.30
CA LEU A 31 -3.33 -1.28 4.54
C LEU A 31 -2.13 -1.59 5.45
N LEU A 32 -1.77 -0.68 6.36
CA LEU A 32 -0.74 -0.89 7.38
C LEU A 32 -1.09 -2.04 8.33
N LEU A 33 -2.35 -2.11 8.78
CA LEU A 33 -2.84 -3.17 9.65
C LEU A 33 -2.85 -4.53 8.95
N MET A 34 -3.30 -4.56 7.69
CA MET A 34 -3.27 -5.76 6.87
C MET A 34 -1.82 -6.23 6.68
N LEU A 35 -0.90 -5.33 6.33
CA LEU A 35 0.52 -5.67 6.16
C LEU A 35 1.12 -6.18 7.48
N GLY A 36 0.80 -5.52 8.60
CA GLY A 36 1.23 -5.90 9.94
C GLY A 36 0.74 -7.27 10.39
N LEU A 37 -0.42 -7.73 9.93
CA LEU A 37 -0.94 -9.06 10.22
C LEU A 37 -0.48 -10.10 9.19
N VAL A 38 -0.61 -9.79 7.90
CA VAL A 38 -0.38 -10.73 6.80
C VAL A 38 1.09 -11.10 6.67
N VAL A 39 2.01 -10.14 6.77
CA VAL A 39 3.46 -10.40 6.64
C VAL A 39 3.96 -11.41 7.68
N PRO A 40 3.78 -11.20 9.00
CA PRO A 40 4.24 -12.17 9.98
C PRO A 40 3.49 -13.50 9.90
N THR A 41 2.21 -13.48 9.52
CA THR A 41 1.42 -14.72 9.35
C THR A 41 1.97 -15.58 8.21
N LEU A 42 2.21 -14.99 7.04
CA LEU A 42 2.79 -15.71 5.91
C LEU A 42 4.21 -16.20 6.20
N LEU A 43 5.03 -15.36 6.85
CA LEU A 43 6.35 -15.77 7.32
C LEU A 43 6.27 -17.00 8.22
N TYR A 44 5.38 -16.99 9.21
CA TYR A 44 5.20 -18.11 10.13
C TYR A 44 4.74 -19.38 9.40
N ILE A 45 3.80 -19.26 8.46
CA ILE A 45 3.31 -20.40 7.66
C ILE A 45 4.44 -20.99 6.83
N VAL A 46 5.15 -20.17 6.05
CA VAL A 46 6.24 -20.64 5.18
C VAL A 46 7.35 -21.27 6.02
N TRP A 47 7.72 -20.62 7.12
CA TRP A 47 8.69 -21.15 8.07
C TRP A 47 8.25 -22.49 8.66
N GLY A 48 6.98 -22.59 9.07
CA GLY A 48 6.40 -23.81 9.62
C GLY A 48 6.42 -24.96 8.61
N LEU A 49 6.01 -24.71 7.36
CA LEU A 49 6.02 -25.69 6.29
C LEU A 49 7.44 -26.17 5.94
N TRP A 50 8.40 -25.24 5.93
CA TRP A 50 9.80 -25.59 5.75
C TRP A 50 10.30 -26.47 6.91
N SER A 51 10.03 -26.05 8.15
CA SER A 51 10.43 -26.76 9.36
C SER A 51 9.87 -28.19 9.40
N THR A 52 8.60 -28.39 9.05
CA THR A 52 7.98 -29.71 9.05
C THR A 52 8.49 -30.62 7.94
N SER A 53 8.83 -30.08 6.78
CA SER A 53 9.32 -30.85 5.63
C SER A 53 10.72 -31.45 5.88
N VAL A 54 11.51 -30.83 6.76
CA VAL A 54 12.90 -31.22 7.05
C VAL A 54 12.98 -32.18 8.25
N ILE A 55 11.87 -32.51 8.92
CA ILE A 55 11.86 -33.46 10.03
C ILE A 55 12.06 -34.88 9.48
N PRO A 56 13.15 -35.59 9.82
CA PRO A 56 13.33 -36.97 9.41
C PRO A 56 12.29 -37.85 10.10
N VAL A 57 11.55 -38.63 9.31
CA VAL A 57 10.61 -39.62 9.84
C VAL A 57 11.42 -40.72 10.52
N TYR A 58 11.27 -40.85 11.85
CA TYR A 58 11.94 -41.88 12.64
C TYR A 58 11.47 -43.26 12.18
N HIS A 59 12.35 -44.03 11.56
CA HIS A 59 12.10 -45.44 11.27
C HIS A 59 12.62 -46.26 12.47
N PRO A 60 11.76 -47.02 13.18
CA PRO A 60 12.18 -47.87 14.28
C PRO A 60 13.05 -49.05 13.80
#